data_AF-A0A7C3VTV7-F1
#
_entry.id   AF-A0A7C3VTV7-F1
#
_cell.length_a   1.000
_cell.length_b   1.000
_cell.length_c   1.000
_cell.angle_alpha   90.00
_cell.angle_beta   90.00
_cell.angle_gamma   90.00
#
_symmetry.space_group_name_H-M   'P 1'
#
loop_
_entity.id
_entity.type
_entity.pdbx_description
1 polymer ?
#
loop_
_entity_poly.entity_id
_entity_poly.type
_entity_poly.pdbx_seq_one_letter_code
_entity_poly.pdbx_strand_id
1 'polypeptide(L)'
;MVAISKERSWTAWLVVLLLVVITLTVYVQTLRHDFINYDDDKYVTKNPNLLRANKPVGMPALKWALRSVYAANWHPLTWASHILDLELWNTKPMGHHLSSLLLHLANVLVLFCVLKAMTGDVWKSGLVAGLFAVHPLHIESVAWVAERKDVLSTLFWMLTMSAYVSYARSSRQGSVPRLSRYLLTTFLFALGLMAKPMLVTLPFVLLLLDYWPLGRIHFSEVVPGERDYQGRVARGRADNSVRR
;
A
#
# COMPACT_ATOMS: atom_id res chain seq x y z
N MET A 1 -7.61 29.11 -4.74
CA MET A 1 -6.74 28.73 -3.60
C MET A 1 -7.64 28.32 -2.44
N VAL A 2 -7.77 27.03 -2.16
CA VAL A 2 -8.52 26.55 -0.99
C VAL A 2 -7.66 26.83 0.24
N ALA A 3 -8.18 27.61 1.19
CA ALA A 3 -7.54 27.83 2.48
C ALA A 3 -7.44 26.49 3.22
N ILE A 4 -6.24 25.91 3.27
CA ILE A 4 -5.97 24.73 4.09
C ILE A 4 -5.97 25.22 5.53
N SER A 5 -7.11 25.07 6.24
CA SER A 5 -7.16 25.33 7.67
C SER A 5 -6.10 24.46 8.34
N LYS A 6 -5.20 25.09 9.09
CA LYS A 6 -4.15 24.39 9.83
C LYS A 6 -4.81 23.62 10.97
N GLU A 7 -5.23 22.39 10.68
CA GLU A 7 -5.89 21.53 11.65
C GLU A 7 -5.01 21.33 12.88
N ARG A 8 -5.63 21.38 14.07
CA ARG A 8 -4.92 21.34 15.34
C ARG A 8 -4.43 19.90 15.57
N SER A 9 -3.19 19.73 16.04
CA SER A 9 -2.54 18.41 16.13
C SER A 9 -3.32 17.34 16.90
N TRP A 10 -4.18 17.73 17.85
CA TRP A 10 -5.03 16.79 18.59
C TRP A 10 -6.16 16.16 17.75
N THR A 11 -6.61 16.80 16.66
CA THR A 11 -7.66 16.23 15.80
C THR A 11 -7.17 14.95 15.12
N ALA A 12 -5.91 14.93 14.67
CA ALA A 12 -5.30 13.75 14.10
C ALA A 12 -5.20 12.59 15.10
N TRP A 13 -4.86 12.87 16.36
CA TRP A 13 -4.81 11.86 17.41
C TRP A 13 -6.20 11.33 17.77
N LEU A 14 -7.21 12.19 17.80
CA LEU A 14 -8.60 11.77 17.98
C LEU A 14 -9.05 10.84 16.85
N VAL A 15 -8.75 11.18 15.59
CA VAL A 15 -9.07 10.33 14.44
C VAL A 15 -8.34 8.98 14.54
N VAL A 16 -7.05 8.96 14.90
CA VAL A 16 -6.32 7.70 15.13
C VAL A 16 -6.99 6.85 16.21
N LEU A 17 -7.36 7.45 17.35
CA LEU A 17 -8.05 6.74 18.42
C LEU A 17 -9.38 6.13 17.93
N LEU A 18 -10.18 6.91 17.20
CA LEU A 18 -11.44 6.43 16.62
C LEU A 18 -11.22 5.27 15.64
N LEU A 19 -10.20 5.37 14.77
CA LEU A 19 -9.84 4.30 13.83
C LEU A 19 -9.41 3.01 14.56
N VAL A 20 -8.65 3.14 15.65
CA VAL A 20 -8.27 1.97 16.48
C VAL A 20 -9.52 1.34 17.09
N VAL A 21 -10.36 2.14 17.76
CA VAL A 21 -11.55 1.65 18.46
C VAL A 21 -12.53 0.98 17.51
N ILE A 22 -12.82 1.60 16.35
CA ILE A 22 -13.78 1.03 15.40
C ILE A 22 -13.27 -0.27 14.79
N THR A 23 -11.98 -0.33 14.41
CA THR A 23 -11.36 -1.54 13.85
C THR A 23 -11.39 -2.69 14.85
N LEU A 24 -11.00 -2.42 16.10
CA LEU A 24 -11.04 -3.45 17.15
C LEU A 24 -12.47 -3.91 17.44
N THR A 25 -13.44 -2.99 17.49
CA THR A 25 -14.84 -3.35 17.76
C THR A 25 -15.40 -4.31 16.71
N VAL A 26 -15.11 -4.08 15.43
CA VAL A 26 -15.61 -4.94 14.33
C VAL A 26 -14.94 -6.30 14.31
N TYR A 27 -13.62 -6.35 14.56
CA TYR A 27 -12.83 -7.56 14.34
C TYR A 27 -12.44 -8.32 15.61
N VAL A 28 -12.64 -7.80 16.83
CA VAL A 28 -12.26 -8.54 18.06
C VAL A 28 -12.95 -9.91 18.17
N GLN A 29 -14.14 -10.05 17.59
CA GLN A 29 -14.85 -11.32 17.53
C GLN A 29 -14.10 -12.41 16.76
N THR A 30 -13.24 -12.04 15.78
CA THR A 30 -12.46 -13.01 15.00
C THR A 30 -11.47 -13.79 15.86
N LEU A 31 -11.08 -13.26 17.03
CA LEU A 31 -10.22 -13.96 17.98
C LEU A 31 -10.87 -15.23 18.56
N ARG A 32 -12.19 -15.37 18.42
CA ARG A 32 -12.96 -16.53 18.87
C ARG A 32 -13.30 -17.50 17.75
N HIS A 33 -12.91 -17.20 16.51
CA HIS A 33 -13.17 -18.07 15.37
C HIS A 33 -12.13 -19.20 15.30
N ASP A 34 -12.56 -20.32 14.72
CA ASP A 34 -11.69 -21.43 14.35
C ASP A 34 -11.13 -21.25 12.94
N PHE A 35 -10.12 -22.06 12.60
CA PHE A 35 -9.64 -22.15 11.21
C PHE A 35 -10.73 -22.61 10.26
N ILE A 36 -10.70 -22.07 9.04
CA ILE A 36 -11.65 -22.40 7.98
C ILE A 36 -11.07 -23.52 7.10
N ASN A 37 -11.90 -24.54 6.82
CA ASN A 37 -11.53 -25.69 6.00
C ASN A 37 -11.60 -25.40 4.47
N TYR A 38 -10.95 -24.32 4.02
CA TYR A 38 -10.73 -24.02 2.60
C TYR A 38 -9.24 -24.17 2.26
N ASP A 39 -8.40 -23.33 2.86
CA ASP A 39 -6.94 -23.38 2.67
C ASP A 39 -6.14 -23.24 3.98
N ASP A 40 -6.76 -23.02 5.15
CA ASP A 40 -6.00 -22.89 6.40
C ASP A 40 -5.25 -24.19 6.77
N ASP A 41 -5.70 -25.32 6.25
CA ASP A 41 -4.98 -26.59 6.35
C ASP A 41 -3.67 -26.60 5.56
N LYS A 42 -3.68 -26.04 4.35
CA LYS A 42 -2.49 -25.84 3.51
C LYS A 42 -1.54 -24.78 4.06
N TYR A 43 -2.06 -23.76 4.73
CA TYR A 43 -1.26 -22.63 5.23
C TYR A 43 -0.76 -22.81 6.67
N VAL A 44 -1.49 -23.55 7.51
CA VAL A 44 -1.21 -23.63 8.95
C VAL A 44 -1.30 -25.05 9.47
N THR A 45 -2.48 -25.68 9.46
CA THR A 45 -2.75 -26.84 10.35
C THR A 45 -2.25 -28.19 9.82
N LYS A 46 -2.09 -28.36 8.50
CA LYS A 46 -1.70 -29.63 7.87
C LYS A 46 -0.52 -29.49 6.90
N ASN A 47 0.22 -28.38 6.95
CA ASN A 47 1.37 -28.19 6.06
C ASN A 47 2.62 -28.91 6.60
N PRO A 48 3.09 -29.99 5.94
CA PRO A 48 4.24 -30.76 6.43
C PRO A 48 5.57 -30.01 6.29
N ASN A 49 5.61 -28.94 5.49
CA ASN A 49 6.80 -28.09 5.36
C ASN A 49 6.93 -27.09 6.52
N LEU A 50 5.84 -26.83 7.23
CA LEU A 50 5.81 -25.92 8.38
C LEU A 50 5.76 -26.68 9.71
N LEU A 51 5.11 -27.84 9.73
CA LEU A 51 4.88 -28.65 10.92
C LEU A 51 5.50 -30.04 10.79
N ARG A 52 6.17 -30.48 11.87
CA ARG A 52 6.57 -31.88 12.07
C ARG A 52 6.09 -32.33 13.44
N ALA A 53 5.26 -33.38 13.48
CA ALA A 53 4.60 -33.84 14.71
C ALA A 53 3.88 -32.69 15.46
N ASN A 54 3.13 -31.86 14.73
CA ASN A 54 2.40 -30.69 15.24
C ASN A 54 3.28 -29.64 15.95
N LYS A 55 4.57 -29.59 15.62
CA LYS A 55 5.50 -28.54 16.08
C LYS A 55 6.09 -27.78 14.89
N PRO A 56 6.28 -26.46 15.01
CA PRO A 56 6.95 -25.66 13.99
C PRO A 56 8.36 -26.19 13.74
N VAL A 57 8.75 -26.30 12.47
CA VAL A 57 10.09 -26.80 12.11
C VAL A 57 11.18 -25.72 12.15
N GLY A 58 10.81 -24.43 12.20
CA GLY A 58 11.72 -23.30 12.31
C GLY A 58 12.49 -22.98 11.02
N MET A 59 13.82 -22.84 11.11
CA MET A 59 14.68 -22.43 9.99
C MET A 59 14.50 -23.25 8.67
N PRO A 60 14.32 -24.59 8.69
CA PRO A 60 13.94 -25.36 7.50
C PRO A 60 12.68 -24.84 6.79
N ALA A 61 11.64 -24.44 7.54
CA ALA A 61 10.43 -23.86 6.94
C ALA A 61 10.74 -22.53 6.25
N LEU A 62 11.59 -21.70 6.84
CA LEU A 62 11.98 -20.43 6.23
C LEU A 62 12.78 -20.62 4.93
N LYS A 63 13.69 -21.61 4.91
CA LYS A 63 14.43 -21.97 3.69
C LYS A 63 13.50 -22.49 2.58
N TRP A 64 12.50 -23.28 2.96
CA TRP A 64 11.46 -23.75 2.05
C TRP A 64 10.63 -22.58 1.52
N ALA A 65 10.14 -21.71 2.41
CA ALA A 65 9.33 -20.54 2.07
C ALA A 65 9.99 -19.66 0.98
N LEU A 66 11.30 -19.44 1.05
CA LEU A 66 12.06 -18.63 0.10
C LEU A 66 12.17 -19.22 -1.30
N ARG A 67 11.99 -20.54 -1.46
CA ARG A 67 12.30 -21.26 -2.71
C ARG A 67 11.08 -21.90 -3.36
N SER A 68 9.98 -22.05 -2.60
CA SER A 68 8.86 -22.86 -3.04
C SER A 68 7.75 -22.02 -3.66
N VAL A 69 7.19 -22.56 -4.75
CA VAL A 69 5.87 -22.19 -5.25
C VAL A 69 4.88 -23.19 -4.65
N TYR A 70 3.99 -22.73 -3.78
CA TYR A 70 3.01 -23.59 -3.09
C TYR A 70 1.66 -22.89 -3.05
N ALA A 71 0.57 -23.67 -3.10
CA ALA A 71 -0.79 -23.12 -3.23
C ALA A 71 -0.90 -22.08 -4.37
N ALA A 72 -0.31 -22.41 -5.53
CA ALA A 72 -0.24 -21.61 -6.75
C ALA A 72 0.50 -20.26 -6.65
N ASN A 73 1.24 -19.99 -5.57
CA ASN A 73 1.88 -18.70 -5.35
C ASN A 73 3.35 -18.84 -4.91
N TRP A 74 4.20 -17.92 -5.36
CA TRP A 74 5.48 -17.63 -4.71
C TRP A 74 5.31 -16.40 -3.82
N HIS A 75 5.27 -16.62 -2.50
CA HIS A 75 5.00 -15.56 -1.53
C HIS A 75 5.70 -15.81 -0.19
N PRO A 76 7.04 -15.78 -0.18
CA PRO A 76 7.86 -16.11 0.98
C PRO A 76 7.57 -15.28 2.23
N LEU A 77 7.14 -14.03 2.07
CA LEU A 77 6.89 -13.16 3.22
C LEU A 77 5.58 -13.53 3.94
N THR A 78 4.59 -13.99 3.19
CA THR A 78 3.37 -14.58 3.75
C THR A 78 3.71 -15.85 4.53
N TRP A 79 4.53 -16.73 3.95
CA TRP A 79 5.00 -17.93 4.65
C TRP A 79 5.77 -17.60 5.92
N ALA A 80 6.69 -16.63 5.87
CA ALA A 80 7.43 -16.17 7.04
C ALA A 80 6.50 -15.65 8.15
N SER A 81 5.41 -14.95 7.79
CA SER A 81 4.41 -14.52 8.75
C SER A 81 3.67 -15.69 9.40
N HIS A 82 3.28 -16.72 8.65
CA HIS A 82 2.67 -17.93 9.24
C HIS A 82 3.66 -18.74 10.10
N ILE A 83 4.92 -18.83 9.68
CA ILE A 83 5.98 -19.50 10.47
C ILE A 83 6.15 -18.80 11.82
N LEU A 84 6.22 -17.46 11.84
CA LEU A 84 6.31 -16.70 13.07
C LEU A 84 5.12 -16.98 14.00
N ASP A 85 3.90 -16.98 13.47
CA ASP A 85 2.72 -17.28 14.28
C ASP A 85 2.68 -18.72 14.76
N LEU A 86 3.16 -19.67 13.97
CA LEU A 86 3.33 -21.05 14.42
C LEU A 86 4.33 -21.14 15.56
N GLU A 87 5.43 -20.38 15.53
CA GLU A 87 6.40 -20.32 16.64
C GLU A 87 5.83 -19.68 17.90
N LEU A 88 5.03 -18.61 17.77
CA LEU A 88 4.47 -17.86 18.90
C LEU A 88 3.23 -18.53 19.51
N TRP A 89 2.35 -19.05 18.65
CA TRP A 89 1.00 -19.47 19.01
C TRP A 89 0.72 -20.94 18.74
N ASN A 90 1.64 -21.64 18.06
CA ASN A 90 1.40 -22.97 17.51
C ASN A 90 0.16 -22.96 16.60
N THR A 91 -0.67 -23.98 16.67
CA THR A 91 -1.91 -24.14 15.89
C THR A 91 -3.13 -23.62 16.65
N LYS A 92 -2.97 -22.60 17.51
CA LYS A 92 -4.11 -21.95 18.20
C LYS A 92 -4.72 -20.86 17.31
N PRO A 93 -5.96 -20.98 16.82
CA PRO A 93 -6.57 -20.04 15.87
C PRO A 93 -6.51 -18.58 16.31
N MET A 94 -6.80 -18.33 17.60
CA MET A 94 -6.81 -16.99 18.20
C MET A 94 -5.56 -16.17 17.88
N GLY A 95 -4.36 -16.79 17.95
CA GLY A 95 -3.09 -16.09 17.70
C GLY A 95 -2.93 -15.68 16.24
N HIS A 96 -3.39 -16.54 15.33
CA HIS A 96 -3.33 -16.27 13.89
C HIS A 96 -4.32 -15.18 13.47
N HIS A 97 -5.52 -15.17 14.03
CA HIS A 97 -6.48 -14.08 13.82
C HIS A 97 -5.98 -12.77 14.44
N LEU A 98 -5.33 -12.82 15.61
CA LEU A 98 -4.74 -11.63 16.23
C LEU A 98 -3.68 -10.99 15.33
N SER A 99 -2.77 -11.77 14.76
CA SER A 99 -1.76 -11.25 13.82
C SER A 99 -2.39 -10.59 12.59
N SER A 100 -3.43 -11.21 12.00
CA SER A 100 -4.16 -10.61 10.86
C SER A 100 -4.88 -9.32 11.25
N LEU A 101 -5.49 -9.26 12.45
CA LEU A 101 -6.14 -8.05 12.98
C LEU A 101 -5.12 -6.92 13.20
N LEU A 102 -3.96 -7.22 13.79
CA LEU A 102 -2.91 -6.22 13.99
C LEU A 102 -2.35 -5.69 12.65
N LEU A 103 -2.19 -6.57 11.66
CA LEU A 103 -1.80 -6.16 10.31
C LEU A 103 -2.86 -5.27 9.65
N HIS A 104 -4.15 -5.60 9.80
CA HIS A 104 -5.24 -4.76 9.29
C HIS A 104 -5.29 -3.40 9.97
N LEU A 105 -5.14 -3.37 11.30
CA LEU A 105 -5.05 -2.12 12.03
C LEU A 105 -3.87 -1.27 11.55
N ALA A 106 -2.72 -1.89 11.29
CA ALA A 106 -1.57 -1.20 10.69
C ALA A 106 -1.92 -0.62 9.31
N ASN A 107 -2.64 -1.37 8.45
CA ASN A 107 -3.11 -0.87 7.16
C ASN A 107 -3.98 0.37 7.31
N VAL A 108 -4.98 0.34 8.20
CA VAL A 108 -5.88 1.46 8.46
C VAL A 108 -5.10 2.71 8.86
N LEU A 109 -4.13 2.57 9.77
CA LEU A 109 -3.33 3.70 10.27
C LEU A 109 -2.35 4.23 9.24
N VAL A 110 -1.70 3.35 8.47
CA VAL A 110 -0.79 3.75 7.38
C VAL A 110 -1.58 4.44 6.27
N LEU A 111 -2.75 3.92 5.89
CA LEU A 111 -3.64 4.54 4.91
C LEU A 111 -4.02 5.96 5.34
N PHE A 112 -4.46 6.14 6.59
CA PHE A 112 -4.75 7.46 7.14
C PHE A 112 -3.53 8.39 7.03
N CYS A 113 -2.35 7.92 7.42
CA CYS A 113 -1.12 8.72 7.34
C CYS A 113 -0.77 9.11 5.90
N VAL A 114 -0.89 8.19 4.93
CA VAL A 114 -0.61 8.42 3.52
C VAL A 114 -1.59 9.44 2.92
N LEU A 115 -2.89 9.25 3.15
CA LEU A 115 -3.93 10.16 2.66
C LEU A 115 -3.79 11.55 3.28
N LYS A 116 -3.56 11.63 4.60
CA LYS A 116 -3.32 12.90 5.29
C LYS A 116 -2.07 13.58 4.74
N ALA A 117 -1.00 12.82 4.53
CA ALA A 117 0.22 13.36 3.95
C ALA A 117 -0.07 13.94 2.57
N MET A 118 -0.77 13.23 1.69
CA MET A 118 -1.07 13.63 0.31
C MET A 118 -2.04 14.81 0.20
N THR A 119 -3.12 14.82 0.99
CA THR A 119 -4.24 15.77 0.86
C THR A 119 -4.17 16.95 1.83
N GLY A 120 -3.48 16.79 2.96
CA GLY A 120 -3.47 17.78 4.05
C GLY A 120 -4.75 17.84 4.88
N ASP A 121 -5.78 17.04 4.57
CA ASP A 121 -7.11 17.07 5.19
C ASP A 121 -7.27 15.89 6.15
N VAL A 122 -7.40 16.15 7.46
CA VAL A 122 -7.43 15.10 8.48
C VAL A 122 -8.76 14.36 8.45
N TRP A 123 -9.87 15.09 8.38
CA TRP A 123 -11.20 14.50 8.43
C TRP A 123 -11.52 13.65 7.21
N LYS A 124 -11.23 14.13 5.99
CA LYS A 124 -11.45 13.34 4.77
C LYS A 124 -10.57 12.09 4.76
N SER A 125 -9.31 12.22 5.17
CA SER A 125 -8.41 11.07 5.28
C SER A 125 -8.88 10.07 6.33
N GLY A 126 -9.38 10.56 7.47
CA GLY A 126 -9.96 9.75 8.53
C GLY A 126 -11.23 9.03 8.08
N LEU A 127 -12.11 9.70 7.34
CA LEU A 127 -13.34 9.10 6.80
C LEU A 127 -13.01 7.97 5.83
N VAL A 128 -12.10 8.19 4.87
CA VAL A 128 -11.70 7.15 3.91
C VAL A 128 -11.02 5.98 4.61
N ALA A 129 -10.14 6.24 5.57
CA ALA A 129 -9.50 5.19 6.37
C ALA A 129 -10.51 4.43 7.25
N GLY A 130 -11.52 5.12 7.78
CA GLY A 130 -12.60 4.51 8.57
C GLY A 130 -13.51 3.63 7.72
N LEU A 131 -13.86 4.08 6.52
CA LEU A 131 -14.59 3.27 5.54
C LEU A 131 -13.78 2.02 5.17
N PHE A 132 -12.48 2.16 4.90
CA PHE A 132 -11.58 1.03 4.66
C PHE A 132 -11.51 0.10 5.88
N ALA A 133 -11.47 0.64 7.10
CA ALA A 133 -11.38 -0.16 8.32
C ALA A 133 -12.55 -1.13 8.48
N VAL A 134 -13.78 -0.72 8.14
CA VAL A 134 -15.00 -1.49 8.38
C VAL A 134 -15.63 -2.08 7.11
N HIS A 135 -14.98 -1.91 5.95
CA HIS A 135 -15.57 -2.30 4.67
C HIS A 135 -15.82 -3.81 4.61
N PRO A 136 -17.04 -4.27 4.25
CA PRO A 136 -17.35 -5.71 4.21
C PRO A 136 -16.43 -6.54 3.32
N LEU A 137 -15.96 -5.98 2.18
CA LEU A 137 -14.99 -6.65 1.29
C LEU A 137 -13.66 -7.03 1.96
N HIS A 138 -13.31 -6.43 3.11
CA HIS A 138 -12.10 -6.77 3.84
C HIS A 138 -12.32 -7.82 4.92
N ILE A 139 -13.58 -8.19 5.22
CA ILE A 139 -13.88 -9.19 6.26
C ILE A 139 -13.23 -10.52 5.90
N GLU A 140 -13.34 -10.95 4.63
CA GLU A 140 -12.73 -12.20 4.17
C GLU A 140 -11.22 -12.16 4.35
N SER A 141 -10.55 -11.10 3.88
CA SER A 141 -9.08 -10.99 3.99
C SER A 141 -8.58 -10.96 5.44
N VAL A 142 -9.33 -10.35 6.36
CA VAL A 142 -8.90 -10.17 7.75
C VAL A 142 -9.28 -11.36 8.64
N ALA A 143 -10.47 -11.93 8.44
CA ALA A 143 -10.97 -13.03 9.25
C ALA A 143 -10.45 -14.39 8.78
N TRP A 144 -10.14 -14.57 7.49
CA TRP A 144 -9.59 -15.82 6.97
C TRP A 144 -8.06 -15.86 7.12
N VAL A 145 -7.53 -16.83 7.88
CA VAL A 145 -6.11 -16.89 8.21
C VAL A 145 -5.23 -17.02 6.96
N ALA A 146 -5.56 -17.91 6.01
CA ALA A 146 -4.81 -18.07 4.76
C ALA A 146 -4.81 -16.82 3.87
N GLU A 147 -5.81 -15.94 4.01
CA GLU A 147 -5.91 -14.70 3.25
C GLU A 147 -5.08 -13.55 3.84
N ARG A 148 -4.30 -13.84 4.89
CA ARG A 148 -3.27 -12.92 5.41
C ARG A 148 -2.35 -12.35 4.34
N LYS A 149 -2.11 -13.09 3.26
CA LYS A 149 -1.34 -12.61 2.10
C LYS A 149 -1.86 -11.27 1.55
N ASP A 150 -3.16 -11.02 1.65
CA ASP A 150 -3.80 -9.79 1.16
C ASP A 150 -3.63 -8.65 2.14
N VAL A 151 -3.84 -8.92 3.43
CA VAL A 151 -3.62 -7.93 4.49
C VAL A 151 -2.16 -7.50 4.54
N LEU A 152 -1.23 -8.45 4.44
CA LEU A 152 0.21 -8.20 4.47
C LEU A 152 0.69 -7.46 3.21
N SER A 153 0.23 -7.87 2.03
CA SER A 153 0.61 -7.21 0.79
C SER A 153 0.01 -5.79 0.69
N THR A 154 -1.18 -5.57 1.24
CA THR A 154 -1.77 -4.23 1.40
C THR A 154 -0.91 -3.33 2.28
N LEU A 155 -0.31 -3.85 3.34
CA LEU A 155 0.60 -3.08 4.19
C LEU A 155 1.81 -2.59 3.39
N PHE A 156 2.45 -3.48 2.64
CA PHE A 156 3.59 -3.12 1.80
C PHE A 156 3.21 -2.23 0.64
N TRP A 157 1.99 -2.37 0.10
CA TRP A 157 1.45 -1.44 -0.88
C TRP A 157 1.39 -0.02 -0.32
N MET A 158 0.78 0.17 0.85
CA MET A 158 0.63 1.47 1.49
C MET A 158 1.96 2.06 1.96
N LEU A 159 2.85 1.23 2.49
CA LEU A 159 4.20 1.66 2.87
C LEU A 159 5.03 2.08 1.64
N THR A 160 4.95 1.34 0.54
CA THR A 160 5.58 1.71 -0.73
C THR A 160 5.04 3.04 -1.24
N MET A 161 3.71 3.24 -1.23
CA MET A 161 3.10 4.53 -1.58
C MET A 161 3.61 5.67 -0.67
N SER A 162 3.70 5.44 0.64
CA SER A 162 4.21 6.43 1.61
C SER A 162 5.65 6.84 1.33
N ALA A 163 6.52 5.85 1.09
CA ALA A 163 7.92 6.06 0.73
C ALA A 163 8.04 6.80 -0.61
N TYR A 164 7.21 6.45 -1.59
CA TYR A 164 7.17 7.10 -2.89
C TYR A 164 6.71 8.55 -2.83
N VAL A 165 5.63 8.86 -2.10
CA VAL A 165 5.16 10.24 -1.87
C VAL A 165 6.26 11.06 -1.20
N SER A 166 6.95 10.48 -0.23
CA SER A 166 8.09 11.12 0.44
C SER A 166 9.26 11.35 -0.52
N TYR A 167 9.57 10.39 -1.39
CA TYR A 167 10.57 10.53 -2.45
C TYR A 167 10.21 11.68 -3.41
N ALA A 168 9.00 11.66 -3.96
CA ALA A 168 8.52 12.63 -4.94
C ALA A 168 8.53 14.07 -4.44
N ARG A 169 8.20 14.30 -3.16
CA ARG A 169 8.22 15.63 -2.53
C ARG A 169 9.61 16.21 -2.37
N SER A 170 10.61 15.39 -2.06
CA SER A 170 11.98 15.89 -1.90
C SER A 170 12.58 16.38 -3.21
N SER A 171 12.27 15.70 -4.32
CA SER A 171 12.72 16.10 -5.65
C SER A 171 12.18 17.47 -6.07
N ARG A 172 11.01 17.87 -5.55
CA ARG A 172 10.35 19.15 -5.88
C ARG A 172 10.96 20.36 -5.14
N GLN A 173 11.65 20.12 -4.02
CA GLN A 173 12.27 21.18 -3.20
C GLN A 173 13.74 21.47 -3.58
N GLY A 174 14.19 21.06 -4.78
CA GLY A 174 15.57 21.28 -5.24
C GLY A 174 16.62 20.48 -4.46
N SER A 175 16.21 19.65 -3.51
CA SER A 175 17.09 18.68 -2.86
C SER A 175 17.23 17.46 -3.76
N VAL A 176 18.47 17.02 -4.01
CA VAL A 176 18.73 15.76 -4.72
C VAL A 176 17.87 14.65 -4.10
N PRO A 177 17.11 13.88 -4.89
CA PRO A 177 16.37 12.74 -4.35
C PRO A 177 17.35 11.85 -3.60
N ARG A 178 17.22 11.77 -2.27
CA ARG A 178 18.12 10.94 -1.47
C ARG A 178 17.93 9.51 -1.94
N LEU A 179 18.99 8.92 -2.48
CA LEU A 179 19.04 7.52 -2.93
C LEU A 179 18.38 6.57 -1.91
N SER A 180 18.49 6.88 -0.62
CA SER A 180 17.82 6.16 0.46
C SER A 180 16.29 6.05 0.32
N ARG A 181 15.57 7.09 -0.13
CA ARG A 181 14.10 7.04 -0.29
C ARG A 181 13.68 6.20 -1.50
N TYR A 182 14.47 6.27 -2.57
CA TYR A 182 14.26 5.41 -3.73
C TYR A 182 14.51 3.95 -3.37
N LEU A 183 15.65 3.65 -2.73
CA LEU A 183 15.98 2.31 -2.25
C LEU A 183 14.92 1.78 -1.27
N LEU A 184 14.43 2.63 -0.35
CA LEU A 184 13.34 2.25 0.56
C LEU A 184 12.05 1.91 -0.20
N THR A 185 11.68 2.71 -1.21
CA THR A 185 10.49 2.46 -2.04
C THR A 185 10.61 1.12 -2.77
N THR A 186 11.75 0.89 -3.44
CA THR A 186 12.00 -0.37 -4.17
C THR A 186 12.08 -1.57 -3.24
N PHE A 187 12.67 -1.40 -2.05
CA PHE A 187 12.75 -2.45 -1.03
C PHE A 187 11.36 -2.84 -0.51
N LEU A 188 10.54 -1.87 -0.12
CA LEU A 188 9.16 -2.11 0.33
C LEU A 188 8.30 -2.72 -0.78
N PHE A 189 8.52 -2.30 -2.03
CA PHE A 189 7.85 -2.88 -3.18
C PHE A 189 8.22 -4.36 -3.38
N ALA A 190 9.51 -4.69 -3.28
CA ALA A 190 9.99 -6.07 -3.36
C ALA A 190 9.41 -6.94 -2.25
N LEU A 191 9.35 -6.44 -1.01
CA LEU A 191 8.68 -7.13 0.10
C LEU A 191 7.19 -7.35 -0.18
N GLY A 192 6.53 -6.38 -0.80
CA GLY A 192 5.15 -6.51 -1.23
C GLY A 192 4.94 -7.62 -2.28
N LEU A 193 5.78 -7.69 -3.30
CA LEU A 193 5.76 -8.77 -4.29
C LEU A 193 6.00 -10.14 -3.63
N MET A 194 6.85 -10.19 -2.62
CA MET A 194 7.12 -11.38 -1.80
C MET A 194 5.94 -11.73 -0.85
N ALA A 195 5.00 -10.82 -0.61
CA ALA A 195 3.77 -11.10 0.14
C ALA A 195 2.65 -11.59 -0.79
N LYS A 196 2.46 -10.93 -1.95
CA LYS A 196 1.52 -11.36 -3.00
C LYS A 196 1.97 -10.83 -4.38
N PRO A 197 2.14 -11.70 -5.40
CA PRO A 197 2.57 -11.28 -6.74
C PRO A 197 1.70 -10.23 -7.44
N MET A 198 0.42 -10.11 -7.02
CA MET A 198 -0.54 -9.10 -7.51
C MET A 198 0.01 -7.66 -7.45
N LEU A 199 0.96 -7.39 -6.54
CA LEU A 199 1.61 -6.09 -6.40
C LEU A 199 2.36 -5.62 -7.65
N VAL A 200 2.58 -6.47 -8.66
CA VAL A 200 3.08 -6.06 -9.99
C VAL A 200 2.29 -4.90 -10.60
N THR A 201 1.07 -4.65 -10.15
CA THR A 201 0.22 -3.52 -10.57
C THR A 201 0.53 -2.19 -9.87
N LEU A 202 1.25 -2.20 -8.74
CA LEU A 202 1.55 -1.00 -7.96
C LEU A 202 2.33 0.09 -8.74
N PRO A 203 3.30 -0.22 -9.61
CA PRO A 203 3.99 0.81 -10.41
C PRO A 203 3.03 1.68 -11.23
N PHE A 204 1.93 1.12 -11.76
CA PHE A 204 0.93 1.90 -12.49
C PHE A 204 0.19 2.88 -11.59
N VAL A 205 -0.09 2.48 -10.34
CA VAL A 205 -0.69 3.38 -9.35
C VAL A 205 0.30 4.46 -8.93
N LEU A 206 1.60 4.16 -8.79
CA LEU A 206 2.61 5.19 -8.53
C LEU A 206 2.70 6.21 -9.67
N LEU A 207 2.62 5.77 -10.93
CA LEU A 207 2.54 6.67 -12.09
C LEU A 207 1.25 7.53 -12.07
N LEU A 208 0.13 6.94 -11.66
CA LEU A 208 -1.11 7.68 -11.47
C LEU A 208 -0.96 8.75 -10.37
N LEU A 209 -0.29 8.44 -9.26
CA LEU A 209 0.02 9.41 -8.21
C LEU A 209 0.87 10.57 -8.73
N ASP A 210 1.83 10.28 -9.62
CA ASP A 210 2.67 11.29 -10.29
C ASP A 210 1.85 12.23 -11.18
N TYR A 211 0.77 11.74 -11.80
CA TYR A 211 -0.20 12.59 -12.49
C TYR A 211 -1.07 13.38 -11.49
N TRP A 212 -1.75 12.67 -10.57
CA TRP A 212 -2.58 13.25 -9.52
C TRP A 212 -2.53 12.39 -8.25
N PRO A 213 -2.28 12.96 -7.04
CA PRO A 213 -2.24 14.38 -6.69
C PRO A 213 -0.84 15.01 -6.66
N LEU A 214 0.23 14.30 -7.04
CA LEU A 214 1.60 14.83 -6.93
C LEU A 214 1.96 15.83 -8.02
N GLY A 215 1.29 15.81 -9.17
CA GLY A 215 1.45 16.79 -10.26
C GLY A 215 2.90 16.93 -10.72
N ARG A 216 3.55 15.80 -10.99
CA ARG A 216 4.92 15.71 -11.53
C ARG A 216 4.93 15.57 -13.05
N ILE A 217 3.85 15.04 -13.63
CA ILE A 217 3.66 14.90 -15.06
C ILE A 217 2.63 15.95 -15.50
N HIS A 218 3.06 16.93 -16.29
CA HIS A 218 2.16 17.85 -16.99
C HIS A 218 2.22 17.50 -18.47
N PHE A 219 1.09 17.09 -19.05
CA PHE A 219 0.96 17.07 -20.51
C PHE A 219 0.83 18.52 -20.94
N SER A 220 1.90 19.07 -21.52
CA SER A 220 1.82 20.38 -22.16
C SER A 220 0.74 20.32 -23.23
N GLU A 221 -0.34 21.07 -23.07
CA GLU A 221 -1.27 21.30 -24.18
C GLU A 221 -0.46 21.99 -25.28
N VAL A 222 -0.12 21.23 -26.33
CA VAL A 222 0.38 21.82 -27.57
C VAL A 222 -0.81 22.59 -28.14
N VAL A 223 -0.92 23.88 -27.82
CA VAL A 223 -1.90 24.77 -28.45
C VAL A 223 -1.58 24.79 -29.95
N PRO A 224 -2.41 24.17 -30.82
CA PRO A 224 -2.16 24.18 -32.25
C PRO A 224 -2.61 25.55 -32.76
N GLY A 225 -1.71 26.52 -32.88
CA GLY A 225 -2.10 27.82 -33.43
C GLY A 225 -1.02 28.89 -33.60
N GLU A 226 0.00 28.96 -32.75
CA GLU A 226 0.86 30.15 -32.77
C GLU A 226 2.00 30.13 -33.81
N ARG A 227 2.28 28.96 -34.43
CA ARG A 227 3.34 28.89 -35.46
C ARG A 227 2.94 29.50 -36.81
N ASP A 228 1.65 29.73 -37.09
CA ASP A 228 1.22 30.24 -38.41
C ASP A 228 1.02 31.77 -38.44
N TYR A 229 0.87 32.44 -37.29
CA TYR A 229 0.69 33.90 -37.26
C TYR A 229 2.00 34.67 -37.48
N GLN A 230 3.09 34.22 -36.86
CA GLN A 230 4.43 34.85 -37.02
C GLN A 230 4.98 34.68 -38.45
N GLY A 231 4.68 33.55 -39.12
CA GLY A 231 5.10 33.30 -40.50
C GLY A 231 4.33 34.12 -41.55
N ARG A 232 3.04 34.40 -41.32
CA ARG A 232 2.23 35.21 -42.24
C ARG A 232 2.54 36.71 -42.14
N VAL A 233 2.81 37.23 -40.95
CA VAL A 233 3.24 38.64 -40.76
C VAL A 233 4.61 38.90 -41.39
N ALA A 234 5.54 37.93 -41.34
CA ALA A 234 6.84 38.05 -42.01
C ALA A 234 6.72 38.03 -43.55
N ARG A 235 5.84 37.19 -44.12
CA ARG A 235 5.61 37.17 -45.58
C ARG A 235 4.85 38.40 -46.10
N GLY A 236 3.91 38.95 -45.33
CA GLY A 236 3.21 40.18 -45.69
C GLY A 236 4.09 41.43 -45.65
N ARG A 237 5.21 41.41 -44.92
CA ARG A 237 6.17 42.54 -44.84
C ARG A 237 7.20 42.55 -45.98
N ALA A 238 7.53 41.39 -46.55
CA ALA A 238 8.51 41.28 -47.64
C ALA A 238 7.93 41.66 -49.02
N ASP A 239 6.62 41.54 -49.20
CA ASP A 239 5.96 41.84 -50.48
C ASP A 239 5.77 43.36 -50.71
N ASN A 240 5.72 44.14 -49.64
CA ASN A 240 5.54 45.60 -49.71
C ASN A 240 6.83 46.40 -49.93
N SER A 241 8.00 45.77 -49.98
CA SER A 241 9.30 46.45 -50.20
C SER A 241 9.77 46.47 -51.65
N VAL A 242 9.00 45.94 -52.60
CA VAL A 242 9.38 45.85 -54.03
C VAL A 242 8.61 46.85 -54.92
N ARG A 243 7.72 47.68 -54.34
CA ARG A 243 7.00 48.74 -55.06
C ARG A 243 7.33 50.13 -54.51
N ARG A 244 8.53 50.64 -54.76
CA ARG A 244 8.86 52.07 -54.83
C ARG A 244 10.04 52.30 -55.77
#